data_AF-A0A937QUD7-F1
#
_entry.id   AF-A0A937QUD7-F1
#
_cell.length_a   1.000
_cell.length_b   1.000
_cell.length_c   1.000
_cell.angle_alpha   90.00
_cell.angle_beta   90.00
_cell.angle_gamma   90.00
#
_symmetry.space_group_name_H-M   'P 1'
#
loop_
_entity.id
_entity.type
_entity.pdbx_description
1 polymer ?
#
loop_
_entity_poly.entity_id
_entity_poly.type
_entity_poly.pdbx_seq_one_letter_code
_entity_poly.pdbx_strand_id
1 'polypeptide(L)'
;MEKASNLLIQGNGPIRSFFRKPKYPILCEIEGHLIGAKSDKTLAKKLSLLELDDSKQYDVIDSTGEGWLLLIDHMVLSPVNFRKRRWTKLEIIRLFNNRANKSDPDEKPYSEKSLSAKKFDKIFRDIVEAPD
;
A
#
# COMPACT_ATOMS: atom_id res chain seq x y z
N MET A 1 13.60 -30.92 8.51
CA MET A 1 13.29 -29.48 8.42
C MET A 1 13.20 -29.14 6.95
N GLU A 2 11.99 -29.19 6.41
CA GLU A 2 11.71 -28.87 5.01
C GLU A 2 11.82 -27.35 4.86
N LYS A 3 12.79 -26.89 4.07
CA LYS A 3 12.81 -25.49 3.64
C LYS A 3 11.61 -25.34 2.71
N ALA A 4 10.56 -24.67 3.16
CA ALA A 4 9.55 -24.16 2.24
C ALA A 4 10.29 -23.26 1.24
N SER A 5 10.44 -23.76 0.02
CA SER A 5 10.89 -22.95 -1.10
C SER A 5 9.77 -21.97 -1.41
N ASN A 6 9.90 -20.73 -0.94
CA ASN A 6 8.94 -19.67 -1.28
C ASN A 6 9.00 -19.47 -2.80
N LEU A 7 7.86 -19.58 -3.46
CA LEU A 7 7.77 -19.35 -4.89
C LEU A 7 7.66 -17.84 -5.10
N LEU A 8 8.72 -17.24 -5.62
CA LEU A 8 8.65 -15.87 -6.09
C LEU A 8 7.82 -15.85 -7.37
N ILE A 9 6.76 -15.05 -7.36
CA ILE A 9 5.93 -14.80 -8.54
C ILE A 9 6.07 -13.33 -8.94
N GLN A 10 6.03 -13.08 -10.24
CA GLN A 10 5.71 -11.73 -10.69
C GLN A 10 4.24 -11.46 -10.34
N GLY A 11 3.94 -10.26 -9.82
CA GLY A 11 2.59 -9.81 -9.50
C GLY A 11 1.71 -9.64 -10.74
N ASN A 12 1.45 -10.75 -11.45
CA ASN A 12 0.78 -10.79 -12.74
C ASN A 12 -0.65 -11.33 -12.55
N GLY A 13 -1.63 -10.53 -12.98
CA GLY A 13 -3.05 -10.91 -12.94
C GLY A 13 -3.96 -9.75 -12.56
N PRO A 14 -5.27 -9.87 -12.80
CA PRO A 14 -6.22 -8.85 -12.40
C PRO A 14 -6.36 -8.81 -10.87
N ILE A 15 -6.35 -7.61 -10.30
CA ILE A 15 -6.68 -7.41 -8.88
C ILE A 15 -8.16 -7.74 -8.67
N ARG A 16 -8.43 -8.63 -7.73
CA ARG A 16 -9.79 -8.97 -7.28
C ARG A 16 -10.04 -8.34 -5.92
N SER A 17 -11.31 -8.22 -5.53
CA SER A 17 -11.67 -7.83 -4.17
C SER A 17 -12.61 -8.83 -3.55
N PHE A 18 -12.39 -9.13 -2.27
CA PHE A 18 -13.29 -9.94 -1.47
C PHE A 18 -14.28 -9.04 -0.72
N PHE A 19 -15.55 -9.44 -0.65
CA PHE A 19 -16.67 -8.72 -0.01
C PHE A 19 -17.07 -7.39 -0.69
N ARG A 20 -16.15 -6.44 -0.85
CA ARG A 20 -16.37 -5.17 -1.55
C ARG A 20 -15.05 -4.62 -2.10
N LYS A 21 -15.11 -3.57 -2.91
CA LYS A 21 -13.93 -2.86 -3.39
C LYS A 21 -13.44 -1.80 -2.39
N PRO A 22 -12.12 -1.53 -2.32
CA PRO A 22 -11.60 -0.37 -1.59
C PRO A 22 -12.01 0.94 -2.27
N LYS A 23 -12.03 2.02 -1.51
CA LYS A 23 -12.20 3.35 -2.11
C LYS A 23 -10.86 3.87 -2.60
N TYR A 24 -10.68 3.90 -3.92
CA TYR A 24 -9.47 4.45 -4.54
C TYR A 24 -9.34 5.98 -4.35
N PRO A 25 -8.10 6.51 -4.34
CA PRO A 25 -6.83 5.78 -4.48
C PRO A 25 -6.50 4.92 -3.25
N ILE A 26 -5.50 4.04 -3.39
CA ILE A 26 -4.98 3.21 -2.30
C ILE A 26 -3.46 3.37 -2.17
N LEU A 27 -2.95 3.00 -1.01
CA LEU A 27 -1.53 2.84 -0.70
C LEU A 27 -1.28 1.40 -0.29
N CYS A 28 -0.21 0.78 -0.79
CA CYS A 28 0.23 -0.55 -0.38
C CYS A 28 1.64 -0.46 0.17
N GLU A 29 1.86 -1.03 1.37
CA GLU A 29 3.19 -1.15 1.96
C GLU A 29 3.72 -2.55 1.68
N ILE A 30 4.80 -2.64 0.90
CA ILE A 30 5.43 -3.88 0.47
C ILE A 30 6.91 -3.81 0.81
N GLU A 31 7.31 -4.44 1.91
CA GLU A 31 8.72 -4.61 2.29
C GLU A 31 9.48 -3.27 2.32
N GLY A 32 8.88 -2.27 2.97
CA GLY A 32 9.41 -0.92 3.06
C GLY A 32 9.12 -0.03 1.84
N HIS A 33 8.66 -0.58 0.72
CA HIS A 33 8.23 0.20 -0.43
C HIS A 33 6.78 0.65 -0.23
N LEU A 34 6.51 1.93 -0.48
CA LEU A 34 5.15 2.45 -0.47
C LEU A 34 4.69 2.68 -1.90
N ILE A 35 3.62 1.98 -2.28
CA ILE A 35 3.10 1.97 -3.65
C ILE A 35 1.74 2.66 -3.67
N GLY A 36 1.66 3.82 -4.33
CA GLY A 36 0.38 4.50 -4.62
C GLY A 36 -0.32 3.95 -5.87
N ALA A 37 -1.62 3.70 -5.81
CA ALA A 37 -2.41 3.26 -6.97
C ALA A 37 -3.78 3.96 -7.04
N LYS A 38 -4.15 4.42 -8.24
CA LYS A 38 -5.41 5.13 -8.50
C LYS A 38 -6.56 4.19 -8.91
N SER A 39 -6.25 2.94 -9.25
CA SER A 39 -7.20 1.90 -9.64
C SER A 39 -6.59 0.49 -9.53
N ASP A 40 -7.45 -0.53 -9.61
CA ASP A 40 -7.07 -1.96 -9.78
C ASP A 40 -6.00 -2.12 -10.87
N LYS A 41 -6.18 -1.46 -12.03
CA LYS A 41 -5.28 -1.55 -13.19
C LYS A 41 -3.89 -0.97 -12.89
N THR A 42 -3.85 0.20 -12.24
CA THR A 42 -2.56 0.80 -11.87
C THR A 42 -1.84 0.00 -10.79
N LEU A 43 -2.59 -0.63 -9.87
CA LEU A 43 -2.00 -1.51 -8.87
C LEU A 43 -1.38 -2.74 -9.53
N ALA A 44 -2.13 -3.47 -10.35
CA ALA A 44 -1.63 -4.63 -11.09
C ALA A 44 -0.35 -4.30 -11.87
N LYS A 45 -0.35 -3.17 -12.61
CA LYS A 45 0.82 -2.72 -13.37
C LYS A 45 2.05 -2.47 -12.49
N LYS A 46 1.87 -1.90 -11.30
CA LYS A 46 3.00 -1.66 -10.38
C LYS A 46 3.49 -2.96 -9.74
N LEU A 47 2.59 -3.85 -9.35
CA LEU A 47 2.94 -5.15 -8.77
C LEU A 47 3.61 -6.10 -9.76
N SER A 48 3.30 -6.02 -11.06
CA SER A 48 3.97 -6.83 -12.10
C SER A 48 5.45 -6.49 -12.28
N LEU A 49 5.90 -5.35 -11.74
CA LEU A 49 7.31 -4.93 -11.78
C LEU A 49 8.10 -5.44 -10.57
N LEU A 50 7.45 -6.11 -9.63
CA LEU A 50 8.04 -6.59 -8.38
C LEU A 50 8.06 -8.12 -8.38
N GLU A 51 9.11 -8.66 -7.77
CA GLU A 51 9.15 -10.07 -7.37
C GLU A 51 8.51 -10.17 -5.99
N LEU A 52 7.41 -10.91 -5.90
CA LEU A 52 6.61 -11.04 -4.68
C LEU A 52 6.59 -12.49 -4.24
N ASP A 53 6.65 -12.70 -2.93
CA ASP A 53 6.48 -14.01 -2.31
C ASP A 53 4.98 -14.33 -2.23
N ASP A 54 4.56 -15.42 -2.89
CA ASP A 54 3.16 -15.82 -2.98
C ASP A 54 2.52 -16.16 -1.62
N SER A 55 3.34 -16.49 -0.62
CA SER A 55 2.90 -16.78 0.75
C SER A 55 2.66 -15.53 1.60
N LYS A 56 3.04 -14.34 1.11
CA LYS A 56 2.95 -13.10 1.87
C LYS A 56 1.63 -12.37 1.67
N GLN A 57 1.33 -11.53 2.66
CA GLN A 57 0.24 -10.59 2.64
C GLN A 57 0.73 -9.21 3.08
N TYR A 58 0.24 -8.18 2.42
CA TYR A 58 0.70 -6.81 2.61
C TYR A 58 -0.42 -5.90 3.06
N ASP A 59 -0.10 -4.91 3.88
CA ASP A 59 -1.07 -3.93 4.33
C ASP A 59 -1.40 -2.97 3.18
N VAL A 60 -2.69 -2.73 3.01
CA VAL A 60 -3.24 -1.76 2.06
C VAL A 60 -4.07 -0.74 2.83
N ILE A 61 -4.03 0.50 2.39
CA ILE A 61 -4.79 1.60 2.97
C ILE A 61 -5.63 2.18 1.85
N ASP A 62 -6.93 2.33 2.06
CA ASP A 62 -7.79 3.04 1.10
C ASP A 62 -7.90 4.53 1.42
N SER A 63 -8.48 5.30 0.51
CA SER A 63 -8.62 6.75 0.64
C SER A 63 -9.48 7.22 1.83
N THR A 64 -10.16 6.30 2.54
CA THR A 64 -10.88 6.60 3.79
C THR A 64 -10.04 6.35 5.04
N GLY A 65 -8.81 5.85 4.88
CA GLY A 65 -7.98 5.38 5.99
C GLY A 65 -8.42 4.01 6.52
N GLU A 66 -9.19 3.26 5.74
CA GLU A 66 -9.47 1.87 6.06
C GLU A 66 -8.26 1.00 5.74
N GLY A 67 -7.95 0.07 6.65
CA GLY A 67 -6.95 -0.95 6.43
C GLY A 67 -7.52 -2.16 5.72
N TRP A 68 -6.75 -2.65 4.76
CA TRP A 68 -7.02 -3.75 3.87
C TRP A 68 -5.81 -4.68 3.86
N LEU A 69 -5.98 -5.89 3.33
CA LEU A 69 -4.89 -6.82 3.03
C LEU A 69 -4.84 -7.09 1.53
N LEU A 70 -3.64 -7.12 0.98
CA LEU A 70 -3.35 -7.71 -0.32
C LEU A 70 -2.80 -9.12 -0.09
N LEU A 71 -3.54 -10.13 -0.53
CA LEU A 71 -3.13 -11.54 -0.54
C LEU A 71 -2.48 -11.85 -1.89
N ILE A 72 -1.19 -12.21 -1.90
CA ILE A 72 -0.42 -12.36 -3.15
C ILE A 72 -0.79 -13.62 -3.92
N ASP A 73 -0.95 -14.75 -3.23
CA ASP A 73 -1.40 -16.04 -3.79
C ASP A 73 -2.58 -15.95 -4.78
N HIS A 74 -3.49 -15.01 -4.54
CA HIS A 74 -4.72 -14.84 -5.31
C HIS A 74 -4.90 -13.43 -5.89
N MET A 75 -3.96 -12.52 -5.64
CA MET A 75 -4.05 -11.09 -6.01
C MET A 75 -5.38 -10.46 -5.54
N VAL A 76 -5.76 -10.73 -4.29
CA VAL A 76 -7.05 -10.31 -3.70
C VAL A 76 -6.83 -9.20 -2.68
N LEU A 77 -7.61 -8.13 -2.82
CA LEU A 77 -7.80 -7.12 -1.77
C LEU A 77 -8.95 -7.52 -0.85
N SER A 78 -8.69 -7.60 0.46
CA SER A 78 -9.68 -7.95 1.47
C SER A 78 -9.81 -6.86 2.54
N PRO A 79 -11.03 -6.42 2.89
CA PRO A 79 -11.25 -5.47 3.99
C PRO A 79 -11.09 -6.14 5.37
N VAL A 80 -10.89 -7.46 5.40
CA VAL A 80 -10.78 -8.25 6.63
C VAL A 80 -9.33 -8.18 7.14
N ASN A 81 -8.88 -6.99 7.53
CA ASN A 81 -7.59 -6.80 8.18
C ASN A 81 -7.78 -6.72 9.71
N PHE A 82 -7.65 -7.85 10.41
CA PHE A 82 -7.76 -7.89 11.87
C PHE A 82 -6.57 -7.26 12.59
N ARG A 83 -5.41 -7.16 11.95
CA ARG A 83 -4.20 -6.57 12.53
C ARG A 83 -4.28 -5.05 12.58
N LYS A 84 -4.71 -4.44 11.49
CA LYS A 84 -4.75 -2.98 11.36
C LYS A 84 -6.00 -2.53 10.60
N ARG A 85 -7.06 -2.21 11.36
CA ARG A 85 -8.35 -1.81 10.76
C ARG A 85 -8.38 -0.38 10.23
N ARG A 86 -7.77 0.58 10.93
CA ARG A 86 -7.81 2.02 10.62
C ARG A 86 -6.43 2.65 10.73
N TRP A 87 -6.15 3.57 9.80
CA TRP A 87 -4.91 4.32 9.69
C TRP A 87 -5.14 5.80 9.98
N THR A 88 -4.31 6.36 10.84
CA THR A 88 -4.34 7.78 11.19
C THR A 88 -3.48 8.61 10.22
N LYS A 89 -3.68 9.94 10.20
CA LYS A 89 -2.84 10.86 9.42
C LYS A 89 -1.35 10.70 9.75
N LEU A 90 -1.02 10.54 11.04
CA LEU A 90 0.35 10.41 11.51
C LEU A 90 0.99 9.13 11.00
N GLU A 91 0.26 8.01 11.04
CA GLU A 91 0.79 6.71 10.58
C GLU A 91 1.07 6.71 9.09
N ILE A 92 0.17 7.28 8.27
CA ILE A 92 0.38 7.37 6.83
C ILE A 92 1.55 8.28 6.49
N ILE A 93 1.67 9.43 7.18
CA ILE A 93 2.82 10.32 7.02
C ILE A 93 4.12 9.61 7.37
N ARG A 94 4.15 8.85 8.47
CA ARG A 94 5.33 8.09 8.88
C ARG A 94 5.68 7.00 7.90
N LEU A 95 4.68 6.31 7.35
CA LEU A 95 4.90 5.28 6.35
C LEU A 95 5.54 5.90 5.09
N PHE A 96 5.03 7.03 4.63
CA PHE A 96 5.60 7.77 3.51
C PHE A 96 7.02 8.29 3.78
N ASN A 97 7.26 8.88 4.95
CA ASN A 97 8.57 9.46 5.31
C ASN A 97 9.66 8.39 5.47
N ASN A 98 9.29 7.17 5.85
CA ASN A 98 10.22 6.06 6.10
C ASN A 98 10.27 5.04 4.95
N ARG A 99 9.59 5.30 3.83
CA ARG A 99 9.61 4.40 2.67
C ARG A 99 11.02 4.27 2.09
N ALA A 100 11.31 3.09 1.55
CA ALA A 100 12.58 2.76 0.90
C ALA A 100 12.68 3.36 -0.52
N ASN A 101 11.56 3.45 -1.23
CA ASN A 101 11.46 4.00 -2.58
C ASN A 101 11.29 5.53 -2.57
N LYS A 102 12.34 6.23 -2.15
CA LYS A 102 12.44 7.68 -2.34
C LYS A 102 13.14 7.94 -3.66
N SER A 103 12.47 8.60 -4.60
CA SER A 103 13.09 8.97 -5.88
C SER A 103 14.20 10.02 -5.71
N ASP A 104 14.05 10.87 -4.68
CA ASP A 104 15.00 11.95 -4.36
C ASP A 104 15.49 11.80 -2.90
N PRO A 105 16.81 11.60 -2.68
CA PRO A 105 17.40 11.56 -1.34
C PRO A 105 17.18 12.85 -0.53
N ASP A 106 17.02 13.99 -1.19
CA ASP A 106 16.80 15.30 -0.57
C ASP A 106 15.31 15.67 -0.43
N GLU A 107 14.40 14.73 -0.74
CA GLU A 107 12.96 14.93 -0.58
C GLU A 107 12.63 15.33 0.86
N LYS A 108 12.01 16.51 1.01
CA LYS A 108 11.59 17.01 2.32
C LYS A 108 10.49 16.10 2.88
N PRO A 109 10.62 15.63 4.13
CA PRO A 109 9.62 14.77 4.74
C PRO A 109 8.29 15.51 4.89
N TYR A 110 7.19 14.77 4.72
CA TYR A 110 5.86 15.28 4.99
C TYR A 110 5.76 15.62 6.47
N SER A 111 5.35 16.85 6.79
CA SER A 111 5.37 17.33 8.17
C SER A 111 4.44 16.53 9.09
N GLU A 112 4.96 16.03 10.21
CA GLU A 112 4.20 15.36 11.27
C GLU A 112 3.48 16.33 12.23
N LYS A 113 3.69 17.64 12.07
CA LYS A 113 3.09 18.69 12.92
C LYS A 113 1.74 19.15 12.35
N SER A 114 0.92 19.75 13.24
CA SER A 114 -0.36 20.41 12.89
C SER A 114 -1.35 19.50 12.14
N LEU A 115 -1.41 18.22 12.51
CA LEU A 115 -2.27 17.22 11.84
C LEU A 115 -3.77 17.54 11.90
N SER A 116 -4.21 18.28 12.92
CA SER A 116 -5.60 18.72 13.05
C SER A 116 -6.00 19.69 11.92
N ALA A 117 -5.08 20.53 11.45
CA ALA A 117 -5.31 21.50 10.37
C ALA A 117 -5.27 20.88 8.98
N LYS A 118 -4.67 19.69 8.82
CA LYS A 118 -4.55 18.99 7.53
C LYS A 118 -5.74 18.07 7.32
N LYS A 119 -6.29 18.01 6.11
CA LYS A 119 -7.33 17.02 5.79
C LYS A 119 -6.70 15.67 5.41
N PHE A 120 -7.34 14.57 5.83
CA PHE A 120 -6.83 13.23 5.58
C PHE A 120 -6.74 12.93 4.08
N ASP A 121 -7.81 13.23 3.34
CA ASP A 121 -7.91 13.04 1.89
C ASP A 121 -6.81 13.78 1.13
N LYS A 122 -6.47 14.99 1.55
CA LYS A 122 -5.38 15.76 0.94
C LYS A 122 -4.02 15.09 1.19
N ILE A 123 -3.70 14.73 2.45
CA ILE A 123 -2.47 14.01 2.78
C ILE A 123 -2.35 12.74 1.93
N PHE A 124 -3.44 11.97 1.88
CA PHE A 124 -3.47 10.70 1.18
C PHE A 124 -3.23 10.86 -0.32
N ARG A 125 -3.87 11.85 -0.96
CA ARG A 125 -3.68 12.14 -2.40
C ARG A 125 -2.27 12.62 -2.69
N ASP A 126 -1.76 13.56 -1.89
CA ASP A 126 -0.40 14.09 -2.05
C ASP A 126 0.62 12.92 -2.03
N ILE A 127 0.45 11.94 -1.13
CA ILE A 127 1.31 10.76 -1.01
C ILE A 127 1.14 9.78 -2.19
N VAL A 128 -0.09 9.53 -2.65
CA VAL A 128 -0.33 8.65 -3.81
C VAL A 128 0.26 9.22 -5.10
N GLU A 129 0.35 10.54 -5.22
CA GLU A 129 0.83 11.26 -6.40
C GLU A 129 2.32 11.60 -6.32
N ALA A 130 2.96 11.35 -5.18
CA ALA A 130 4.39 11.47 -5.04
C ALA A 130 5.10 10.48 -5.98
N PRO A 131 6.26 10.86 -6.55
CA PRO A 131 7.07 9.93 -7.31
C PRO A 131 7.60 8.81 -6.42
N ASP A 132 7.66 7.60 -6.99
CA ASP A 132 8.22 6.39 -6.41
C ASP A 132 9.71 6.24 -6.78
#